data_AF-A0ABD5Z762-F1
#
_entry.id   AF-A0ABD5Z762-F1
#
_cell.length_a   1.000
_cell.length_b   1.000
_cell.length_c   1.000
_cell.angle_alpha   90.00
_cell.angle_beta   90.00
_cell.angle_gamma   90.00
#
_symmetry.space_group_name_H-M   'P 1'
#
loop_
_entity.id
_entity.type
_entity.pdbx_description
1 polymer ?
#
loop_
_entity_poly.entity_id
_entity_poly.type
_entity_poly.pdbx_seq_one_letter_code
_entity_poly.pdbx_strand_id
1 'polypeptide(L)'
;MVDRTELTSVDEVYEKRSWLFTVRDDYGAAEEVVLVPCEDTDERAGESESEHDGAGPVEAWINRCTHESQRLDRGFGVAMRDGQIICPKHGSMFDACSGYCDNGEAADTTLVSVDVETEDGTVYLVDPDYTFDHAGEADEGETDDEGPSSTSHLGF
;
A
#
# COMPACT_ATOMS: atom_id res chain seq x y z
N MET A 1 -6.30 -10.34 22.02
CA MET A 1 -5.04 -10.14 21.28
C MET A 1 -5.51 -9.66 19.93
N VAL A 2 -5.03 -8.50 19.47
CA VAL A 2 -5.29 -8.11 18.08
C VAL A 2 -4.47 -9.11 17.27
N ASP A 3 -5.13 -9.88 16.42
CA ASP A 3 -4.47 -10.81 15.52
C ASP A 3 -3.68 -9.95 14.52
N ARG A 4 -2.35 -9.91 14.68
CA ARG A 4 -1.45 -9.18 13.79
C ARG A 4 -0.81 -10.16 12.81
N THR A 5 -0.69 -9.77 11.55
CA THR A 5 -0.06 -10.60 10.51
C THR A 5 1.16 -9.88 9.94
N GLU A 6 2.29 -10.55 9.91
CA GLU A 6 3.53 -10.03 9.29
C GLU A 6 3.35 -9.86 7.79
N LEU A 7 3.72 -8.70 7.25
CA LEU A 7 3.61 -8.37 5.82
C LEU A 7 4.97 -8.37 5.12
N THR A 8 5.81 -7.39 5.46
CA THR A 8 7.14 -7.15 4.88
C THR A 8 7.98 -6.26 5.81
N SER A 9 9.20 -5.90 5.44
CA SER A 9 10.03 -4.93 6.18
C SER A 9 9.82 -3.51 5.69
N VAL A 10 10.07 -2.54 6.57
CA VAL A 10 10.08 -1.11 6.22
C VAL A 10 11.12 -0.82 5.14
N ASP A 11 12.33 -1.39 5.26
CA ASP A 11 13.38 -1.28 4.24
C ASP A 11 12.86 -1.68 2.84
N GLU A 12 12.14 -2.79 2.72
CA GLU A 12 11.62 -3.24 1.42
C GLU A 12 10.64 -2.21 0.82
N VAL A 13 9.79 -1.59 1.63
CA VAL A 13 8.86 -0.55 1.20
C VAL A 13 9.62 0.70 0.71
N TYR A 14 10.66 1.12 1.42
CA TYR A 14 11.48 2.27 1.03
C TYR A 14 12.33 1.99 -0.21
N GLU A 15 12.92 0.80 -0.32
CA GLU A 15 13.71 0.37 -1.47
C GLU A 15 12.86 0.30 -2.74
N LYS A 16 11.65 -0.29 -2.65
CA LYS A 16 10.74 -0.44 -3.78
C LYS A 16 9.85 0.77 -4.04
N ARG A 17 9.81 1.73 -3.10
CA ARG A 17 8.90 2.90 -3.05
C ARG A 17 7.42 2.59 -2.85
N SER A 18 7.03 1.33 -2.97
CA SER A 18 5.72 0.83 -2.58
C SER A 18 5.74 -0.69 -2.51
N TRP A 19 4.81 -1.27 -1.79
CA TRP A 19 4.60 -2.72 -1.74
C TRP A 19 3.11 -3.06 -1.85
N LEU A 20 2.75 -3.80 -2.90
CA LEU A 20 1.38 -4.22 -3.19
C LEU A 20 1.10 -5.57 -2.53
N PHE A 21 -0.06 -5.70 -1.92
CA PHE A 21 -0.57 -6.96 -1.39
C PHE A 21 -2.08 -7.05 -1.46
N THR A 22 -2.58 -8.26 -1.24
CA THR A 22 -4.01 -8.57 -1.26
C THR A 22 -4.45 -9.02 0.13
N VAL A 23 -5.56 -8.46 0.57
CA VAL A 23 -6.29 -8.85 1.79
C VAL A 23 -7.67 -9.37 1.43
N ARG A 24 -8.32 -10.06 2.36
CA ARG A 24 -9.73 -10.42 2.29
C ARG A 24 -10.51 -9.73 3.40
N ASP A 25 -11.66 -9.18 3.05
CA ASP A 25 -12.63 -8.68 4.04
C ASP A 25 -13.36 -9.82 4.75
N ASP A 26 -14.19 -9.49 5.74
CA ASP A 26 -15.06 -10.43 6.47
C ASP A 26 -16.03 -11.22 5.57
N TYR A 27 -16.30 -10.74 4.35
CA TYR A 27 -17.15 -11.39 3.37
C TYR A 27 -16.36 -12.26 2.38
N GLY A 28 -15.03 -12.32 2.51
CA GLY A 28 -14.11 -13.06 1.67
C GLY A 28 -13.77 -12.36 0.34
N ALA A 29 -14.20 -11.11 0.15
CA ALA A 29 -13.88 -10.33 -1.04
C ALA A 29 -12.41 -9.87 -0.97
N ALA A 30 -11.70 -10.05 -2.08
CA ALA A 30 -10.30 -9.64 -2.18
C ALA A 30 -10.19 -8.13 -2.43
N GLU A 31 -9.35 -7.45 -1.65
CA GLU A 31 -8.97 -6.06 -1.85
C GLU A 31 -7.45 -5.93 -1.97
N GLU A 32 -7.02 -5.10 -2.93
CA GLU A 32 -5.61 -4.76 -3.10
C GLU A 32 -5.27 -3.55 -2.23
N VAL A 33 -4.14 -3.61 -1.54
CA VAL A 33 -3.63 -2.60 -0.61
C VAL A 33 -2.19 -2.27 -0.98
N VAL A 34 -1.81 -1.01 -0.90
CA VAL A 34 -0.43 -0.54 -1.13
C VAL A 34 0.15 0.01 0.16
N LEU A 35 1.32 -0.50 0.56
CA LEU A 35 2.21 0.16 1.51
C LEU A 35 3.04 1.19 0.78
N VAL A 36 3.15 2.39 1.34
CA VAL A 36 4.00 3.46 0.82
C VAL A 36 4.85 4.08 1.92
N PRO A 37 6.08 4.51 1.63
CA PRO A 37 6.85 5.30 2.57
C PRO A 37 6.16 6.66 2.75
N CYS A 38 6.01 7.09 3.99
CA CYS A 38 5.65 8.44 4.36
C CYS A 38 6.89 9.09 4.98
N GLU A 39 7.26 10.26 4.49
CA GLU A 39 8.25 11.10 5.16
C GLU A 39 7.52 12.40 5.44
N ASP A 40 7.21 12.69 6.71
CA ASP A 40 6.68 13.99 7.10
C ASP A 40 7.65 15.06 6.60
N THR A 41 7.29 15.76 5.53
CA THR A 41 8.10 16.83 4.95
C THR A 41 8.02 18.12 5.78
N ASP A 42 7.33 18.08 6.92
CA ASP A 42 7.25 19.19 7.84
C ASP A 42 8.62 19.40 8.49
N GLU A 43 9.34 20.45 8.06
CA GLU A 43 10.48 21.04 8.78
C GLU A 43 10.08 21.60 10.18
N ARG A 44 8.85 21.32 10.63
CA ARG A 44 8.30 21.54 11.97
C ARG A 44 7.94 20.24 12.71
N ALA A 45 8.29 19.06 12.20
CA ALA A 45 8.38 17.85 12.99
C ALA A 45 9.57 18.00 13.96
N GLY A 46 9.41 18.87 14.95
CA GLY A 46 10.23 18.85 16.14
C GLY A 46 10.08 17.46 16.75
N GLU A 47 11.19 16.74 16.81
CA GLU A 47 11.42 15.74 17.85
C GLU A 47 10.28 14.71 17.95
N SER A 48 9.85 14.12 16.83
CA SER A 48 9.37 12.74 16.91
C SER A 48 10.59 11.88 17.21
N GLU A 49 10.95 11.83 18.50
CA GLU A 49 11.88 10.85 19.07
C GLU A 49 11.24 9.46 19.02
N SER A 50 10.91 9.01 17.81
CA SER A 50 10.84 7.60 17.52
C SER A 50 12.29 7.21 17.24
N GLU A 51 12.97 6.64 18.24
CA GLU A 51 14.23 5.89 18.08
C GLU A 51 14.00 4.62 17.21
N HIS A 52 13.23 4.74 16.13
CA HIS A 52 13.00 3.72 15.15
C HIS A 52 14.30 3.56 14.34
N ASP A 53 14.84 2.35 14.34
CA ASP A 53 16.00 1.91 13.59
C ASP A 53 15.91 2.33 12.11
N GLY A 54 16.40 3.53 11.79
CA GLY A 54 16.85 3.96 10.47
C GLY A 54 15.81 4.11 9.34
N ALA A 55 14.58 3.63 9.49
CA ALA A 55 13.56 3.64 8.44
C ALA A 55 12.30 4.39 8.89
N GLY A 56 11.78 5.30 8.05
CA GLY A 56 10.66 6.18 8.40
C GLY A 56 9.29 5.48 8.37
N PRO A 57 8.19 6.21 8.65
CA PRO A 57 6.86 5.61 8.75
C PRO A 57 6.35 5.07 7.40
N VAL A 58 5.50 4.05 7.48
CA VAL A 58 4.84 3.43 6.32
C VAL A 58 3.34 3.48 6.54
N GLU A 59 2.61 3.93 5.53
CA GLU A 59 1.15 3.98 5.53
C GLU A 59 0.58 2.98 4.53
N ALA A 60 -0.63 2.47 4.80
CA ALA A 60 -1.32 1.51 3.95
C ALA A 60 -2.65 2.06 3.44
N TRP A 61 -2.88 1.93 2.14
CA TRP A 61 -4.06 2.47 1.46
C TRP A 61 -4.68 1.42 0.54
N ILE A 62 -6.02 1.35 0.47
CA ILE A 62 -6.71 0.59 -0.57
C ILE A 62 -6.21 1.10 -1.94
N ASN A 63 -5.83 0.18 -2.82
CA ASN A 63 -5.25 0.45 -4.14
C ASN A 63 -6.31 0.95 -5.14
N ARG A 64 -7.00 2.04 -4.80
CA ARG A 64 -8.09 2.61 -5.60
C ARG A 64 -8.18 4.11 -5.42
N CYS A 65 -8.17 4.82 -6.54
CA CYS A 65 -8.46 6.26 -6.56
C CYS A 65 -9.90 6.52 -6.07
N THR A 66 -10.09 7.59 -5.31
CA THR A 66 -11.40 8.00 -4.79
C THR A 66 -12.29 8.67 -5.84
N HIS A 67 -11.72 9.18 -6.94
CA HIS A 67 -12.48 9.75 -8.06
C HIS A 67 -13.20 8.68 -8.89
N GLU A 68 -12.45 7.66 -9.33
CA GLU A 68 -12.94 6.53 -10.12
C GLU A 68 -12.21 5.26 -9.68
N SER A 69 -12.77 4.07 -9.94
CA SER A 69 -12.21 2.77 -9.60
C SER A 69 -10.94 2.41 -10.40
N GLN A 70 -9.93 3.27 -10.36
CA GLN A 70 -8.64 3.16 -10.98
C GLN A 70 -7.62 2.71 -9.93
N ARG A 71 -6.89 1.64 -10.23
CA ARG A 71 -5.76 1.20 -9.40
C ARG A 71 -4.63 2.24 -9.42
N LEU A 72 -4.04 2.53 -8.26
CA LEU A 72 -2.92 3.44 -8.07
C LEU A 72 -1.60 2.74 -8.44
N ASP A 73 -1.41 1.52 -7.94
CA ASP A 73 -0.43 0.55 -8.41
C ASP A 73 -1.07 -0.38 -9.45
N ARG A 74 -0.45 -0.51 -10.62
CA ARG A 74 -0.91 -1.36 -11.74
C ARG A 74 -0.01 -2.59 -11.95
N GLY A 75 0.65 -3.07 -10.90
CA GLY A 75 1.57 -4.21 -10.92
C GLY A 75 3.03 -3.83 -11.15
N PHE A 76 3.38 -2.54 -11.03
CA PHE A 76 4.76 -2.06 -11.23
C PHE A 76 5.15 -0.95 -10.26
N GLY A 77 4.44 -0.83 -9.14
CA GLY A 77 4.67 0.16 -8.13
C GLY A 77 3.75 1.38 -8.25
N VAL A 78 3.54 2.04 -7.12
CA VAL A 78 2.81 3.30 -7.03
C VAL A 78 3.68 4.41 -7.61
N ALA A 79 3.12 5.19 -8.54
CA ALA A 79 3.79 6.40 -9.02
C ALA A 79 3.78 7.44 -7.90
N MET A 80 4.96 7.87 -7.44
CA MET A 80 5.07 8.86 -6.37
C MET A 80 5.92 10.06 -6.78
N ARG A 81 5.62 11.21 -6.18
CA ARG A 81 6.38 12.45 -6.32
C ARG A 81 6.20 13.33 -5.09
N ASP A 82 7.30 13.87 -4.58
CA ASP A 82 7.28 14.86 -3.49
C ASP A 82 6.46 14.37 -2.26
N GLY A 83 6.55 13.07 -1.92
CA GLY A 83 5.79 12.48 -0.81
C GLY A 83 4.32 12.17 -1.12
N GLN A 84 3.89 12.29 -2.38
CA GLN A 84 2.50 12.07 -2.79
C GLN A 84 2.35 10.91 -3.77
N ILE A 85 1.26 10.15 -3.63
CA ILE A 85 0.79 9.11 -4.55
C ILE A 85 0.08 9.77 -5.74
N ILE A 86 0.48 9.45 -6.96
CA ILE A 86 -0.11 10.00 -8.19
C ILE A 86 -1.08 8.97 -8.79
N CYS A 87 -2.34 9.35 -8.95
CA CYS A 87 -3.28 8.57 -9.75
C CYS A 87 -2.85 8.60 -11.24
N PRO A 88 -2.59 7.43 -11.87
CA PRO A 88 -2.02 7.37 -13.21
C PRO A 88 -2.96 7.82 -14.32
N LYS A 89 -4.26 7.97 -14.03
CA LYS A 89 -5.28 8.30 -15.05
C LYS A 89 -5.39 9.80 -15.27
N HIS A 90 -5.67 10.57 -14.21
CA HIS A 90 -5.92 12.01 -14.30
C HIS A 90 -4.99 12.86 -13.42
N GLY A 91 -4.03 12.24 -12.72
CA GLY A 91 -2.97 12.95 -12.01
C GLY A 91 -3.39 13.62 -10.70
N SER A 92 -4.48 13.17 -10.07
CA SER A 92 -4.75 13.51 -8.67
C SER A 92 -3.61 13.02 -7.79
N MET A 93 -3.25 13.80 -6.77
CA MET A 93 -2.08 13.54 -5.91
C MET A 93 -2.56 13.45 -4.47
N PHE A 94 -2.29 12.32 -3.84
CA PHE A 94 -2.67 12.04 -2.46
C PHE A 94 -1.41 12.10 -1.60
N ASP A 95 -1.42 12.87 -0.53
CA ASP A 95 -0.35 12.86 0.45
C ASP A 95 -0.15 11.44 1.01
N ALA A 96 1.09 10.94 1.06
CA ALA A 96 1.35 9.55 1.45
C ALA A 96 1.09 9.28 2.93
N CYS A 97 1.23 10.31 3.77
CA CYS A 97 1.10 10.24 5.22
C CYS A 97 -0.36 10.31 5.70
N SER A 98 -1.18 11.11 5.02
CA SER A 98 -2.57 11.36 5.41
C SER A 98 -3.59 10.79 4.43
N GLY A 99 -3.16 10.40 3.23
CA GLY A 99 -4.03 9.97 2.14
C GLY A 99 -4.87 11.09 1.52
N TYR A 100 -4.73 12.34 1.99
CA TYR A 100 -5.56 13.47 1.56
C TYR A 100 -5.15 14.00 0.18
N CYS A 101 -6.14 14.36 -0.62
CA CYS A 101 -5.96 14.92 -1.96
C CYS A 101 -6.37 16.39 -2.02
N ASP A 102 -5.42 17.29 -2.26
CA ASP A 102 -5.69 18.73 -2.41
C ASP A 102 -5.84 19.19 -3.88
N ASN A 103 -5.70 18.27 -4.83
CA ASN A 103 -5.62 18.59 -6.26
C ASN A 103 -6.37 17.59 -7.16
N GLY A 104 -6.70 18.04 -8.38
CA GLY A 104 -7.22 17.19 -9.44
C GLY A 104 -8.70 16.84 -9.22
N GLU A 105 -9.15 15.79 -9.89
CA GLU A 105 -10.56 15.38 -9.85
C GLU A 105 -10.95 14.64 -8.58
N ALA A 106 -9.96 14.16 -7.82
CA ALA A 106 -10.16 13.58 -6.50
C ALA A 106 -9.98 14.61 -5.36
N ALA A 107 -9.92 15.91 -5.64
CA ALA A 107 -9.72 16.93 -4.61
C ALA A 107 -10.77 16.85 -3.49
N ASP A 108 -10.35 17.19 -2.27
CA ASP A 108 -11.16 17.16 -1.05
C ASP A 108 -11.63 15.75 -0.64
N THR A 109 -10.90 14.71 -1.06
CA THR A 109 -11.13 13.32 -0.64
C THR A 109 -9.87 12.73 0.01
N THR A 110 -10.04 11.62 0.72
CA THR A 110 -8.95 10.88 1.37
C THR A 110 -9.00 9.42 0.93
N LEU A 111 -7.83 8.83 0.68
CA LEU A 111 -7.72 7.39 0.44
C LEU A 111 -8.28 6.59 1.62
N VAL A 112 -8.80 5.40 1.34
CA VAL A 112 -9.27 4.48 2.39
C VAL A 112 -8.03 3.84 3.03
N SER A 113 -7.83 4.11 4.32
CA SER A 113 -6.72 3.57 5.11
C SER A 113 -6.94 2.10 5.45
N VAL A 114 -5.85 1.37 5.61
CA VAL A 114 -5.81 0.04 6.24
C VAL A 114 -4.85 0.12 7.42
N ASP A 115 -5.27 -0.31 8.61
CA ASP A 115 -4.44 -0.18 9.81
C ASP A 115 -3.21 -1.13 9.78
N VAL A 116 -2.02 -0.53 9.89
CA VAL A 116 -0.73 -1.23 10.00
C VAL A 116 0.08 -0.72 11.19
N GLU A 117 0.90 -1.60 11.77
CA GLU A 117 1.86 -1.25 12.82
C GLU A 117 3.28 -1.64 12.39
N THR A 118 4.27 -0.87 12.81
CA THR A 118 5.69 -1.20 12.62
C THR A 118 6.31 -1.57 13.96
N GLU A 119 6.99 -2.71 14.01
CA GLU A 119 7.75 -3.18 15.18
C GLU A 119 9.08 -3.77 14.69
N ASP A 120 10.20 -3.28 15.25
CA ASP A 120 11.57 -3.74 14.91
C ASP A 120 11.86 -3.77 13.38
N GLY A 121 11.38 -2.76 12.64
CA GLY A 121 11.56 -2.64 11.18
C GLY A 121 10.68 -3.58 10.35
N THR A 122 9.74 -4.29 10.98
CA THR A 122 8.77 -5.17 10.31
C THR A 122 7.39 -4.53 10.34
N VAL A 123 6.69 -4.57 9.20
CA VAL A 123 5.32 -4.07 9.05
C VAL A 123 4.32 -5.20 9.29
N TYR A 124 3.33 -4.94 10.11
CA TYR A 124 2.26 -5.84 10.48
C TYR A 124 0.90 -5.27 10.07
N LEU A 125 0.06 -6.09 9.44
CA LEU A 125 -1.37 -5.80 9.30
C LEU A 125 -2.04 -6.00 10.67
N VAL A 126 -2.77 -4.99 11.13
CA VAL A 126 -3.47 -5.01 12.42
C VAL A 126 -4.94 -4.60 12.31
N ASP A 127 -5.38 -4.25 11.09
CA ASP A 127 -6.76 -3.93 10.78
C ASP A 127 -7.66 -5.16 11.00
N PRO A 128 -8.66 -5.08 11.89
CA PRO A 128 -9.52 -6.22 12.21
C PRO A 128 -10.51 -6.55 11.10
N ASP A 129 -10.78 -5.63 10.18
CA ASP A 129 -11.73 -5.85 9.08
C ASP A 129 -11.10 -6.65 7.92
N TYR A 130 -9.80 -6.91 7.98
CA TYR A 130 -9.02 -7.53 6.91
C TYR A 130 -8.14 -8.69 7.39
N THR A 131 -8.02 -9.71 6.55
CA THR A 131 -7.05 -10.81 6.70
C THR A 131 -6.08 -10.80 5.53
N PHE A 132 -4.78 -10.89 5.78
CA PHE A 132 -3.78 -11.00 4.72
C PHE A 132 -3.97 -12.28 3.88
N ASP A 133 -4.02 -12.14 2.55
CA ASP A 133 -4.15 -13.26 1.61
C ASP A 133 -2.78 -13.62 1.02
N HIS A 134 -2.17 -12.69 0.27
CA HIS A 134 -0.83 -12.85 -0.30
C HIS A 134 -0.21 -11.51 -0.73
N ALA A 135 1.10 -11.50 -0.96
CA ALA A 135 1.80 -10.38 -1.58
C ALA A 135 1.51 -10.31 -3.09
N GLY A 136 1.42 -9.11 -3.65
CA GLY A 136 1.11 -8.85 -5.06
C GLY A 136 -0.36 -8.55 -5.37
N GLU A 137 -0.64 -8.42 -6.67
CA GLU A 137 -1.97 -8.13 -7.24
C GLU A 137 -2.96 -9.26 -6.95
N ALA A 138 -4.22 -8.91 -6.71
CA ALA A 138 -5.26 -9.93 -6.54
C ALA A 138 -5.39 -10.74 -7.83
N ASP A 139 -5.54 -12.06 -7.71
CA ASP A 139 -5.77 -12.94 -8.86
C ASP A 139 -6.99 -12.41 -9.64
N GLU A 140 -6.77 -11.98 -10.90
CA GLU A 140 -7.85 -11.56 -11.79
C GLU A 140 -8.67 -12.80 -12.11
N GLY A 141 -9.61 -13.11 -11.21
CA GLY A 141 -10.13 -14.46 -10.99
C GLY A 141 -10.26 -15.27 -12.27
N GLU A 142 -9.66 -16.45 -12.25
CA GLU A 142 -10.08 -17.65 -12.96
C GLU A 142 -11.34 -17.45 -13.81
N THR A 143 -11.20 -16.85 -14.99
CA THR A 143 -12.08 -17.26 -16.06
C THR A 143 -11.79 -18.74 -16.21
N ASP A 144 -12.80 -19.58 -16.01
CA ASP A 144 -12.79 -21.02 -16.27
C ASP A 144 -12.28 -21.26 -17.72
N ASP A 145 -10.96 -21.25 -17.88
CA ASP A 145 -10.22 -21.59 -19.10
C ASP A 145 -8.83 -22.02 -18.65
N GLU A 146 -8.73 -23.33 -18.43
CA GLU A 146 -7.53 -24.08 -18.10
C GLU A 146 -6.31 -23.66 -18.98
N GLY A 147 -5.39 -22.88 -18.40
CA GLY A 147 -4.14 -22.44 -19.03
C GLY A 147 -2.97 -22.48 -18.04
N PRO A 148 -1.77 -22.97 -18.43
CA PRO A 148 -0.84 -23.60 -17.50
C PRO A 148 -0.05 -22.63 -16.60
N SER A 149 0.08 -23.03 -15.34
CA SER A 149 1.01 -22.48 -14.35
C SER A 149 2.44 -22.44 -14.91
N SER A 150 2.99 -21.23 -15.08
CA SER A 150 4.38 -21.03 -15.47
C SER A 150 5.23 -20.78 -14.23
N THR A 151 5.84 -21.85 -13.73
CA THR A 151 7.01 -21.76 -12.84
C THR A 151 8.18 -21.22 -13.67
N SER A 152 8.67 -20.02 -13.35
CA SER A 152 9.93 -19.53 -13.90
C SER A 152 11.07 -19.91 -12.97
N HIS A 153 11.55 -21.15 -13.09
CA HIS A 153 12.92 -21.52 -12.74
C HIS A 153 13.68 -21.84 -14.02
N LEU A 154 14.47 -20.89 -14.52
CA LEU A 154 15.55 -21.14 -15.48
C LEU A 154 16.77 -20.31 -15.08
N GLY A 155 17.66 -20.95 -14.31
CA GLY A 155 19.06 -20.57 -14.22
C GLY A 155 19.84 -21.18 -15.38
N PHE A 156 20.77 -20.40 -15.94
CA PHE A 156 21.80 -20.85 -16.89
C PHE A 156 23.13 -21.09 -16.17
#